data_AF-A0A1H3TE31-F1
#
_entry.id   AF-A0A1H3TE31-F1
#
_cell.length_a   1.000
_cell.length_b   1.000
_cell.length_c   1.000
_cell.angle_alpha   90.00
_cell.angle_beta   90.00
_cell.angle_gamma   90.00
#
_symmetry.space_group_name_H-M   'P 1'
#
loop_
_entity.id
_entity.type
_entity.pdbx_description
1 polymer ?
#
loop_
_entity_poly.entity_id
_entity_poly.type
_entity_poly.pdbx_seq_one_letter_code
_entity_poly.pdbx_strand_id
1 'polypeptide(L)'
;MEDADSVVPLRPGFDIQVRGFNRHQVIEHLELLEDQLRLVTIDRNEAAQLNSDLRQLCDDTRRGLDAAEERLKRIESSDTGLPAASQRVQNMLSIAEEEVQTLRDRARRQAEIIRGTAETEARELIGEAERAAGELRNECSELVADVESRRARLHREHDQKASDLRSREHRLRQNIRNEYKRTMTTAQAEADTLIADTRRQCGEWDAETERLRLAAMEEIRVKQLRLEELRTSVLAAMDNARRLLDDSAADLRGQDTAPSIADDETRQITEEVPVEQVEQQPVRLPEQREDVQTYTIPIERAHTNGAAPHPGPARQS
;
A
#
# COMPACT_ATOMS: atom_id res chain seq x y z
N MET A 1 9.69 33.86 71.80
CA MET A 1 11.01 33.61 72.41
C MET A 1 11.08 32.13 72.71
N GLU A 2 11.81 31.33 71.94
CA GLU A 2 12.64 31.69 70.78
C GLU A 2 12.43 30.72 69.62
N ASP A 3 11.97 31.24 68.48
CA ASP A 3 12.14 30.59 67.19
C ASP A 3 13.59 30.84 66.75
N ALA A 4 14.50 30.02 67.26
CA ALA A 4 15.93 30.09 66.97
C ALA A 4 16.42 28.74 66.45
N ASP A 5 16.91 28.73 65.20
CA ASP A 5 17.73 27.68 64.61
C ASP A 5 17.23 26.23 64.79
N SER A 6 16.06 25.95 64.19
CA SER A 6 15.76 24.59 63.69
C SER A 6 16.64 24.24 62.48
N VAL A 7 17.96 24.30 62.66
CA VAL A 7 18.97 23.87 61.70
C VAL A 7 18.83 22.36 61.53
N VAL A 8 18.03 21.98 60.54
CA VAL A 8 18.02 20.63 59.97
C VAL A 8 19.46 20.31 59.60
N PRO A 9 20.11 19.31 60.23
CA PRO A 9 21.48 18.99 59.91
C PRO A 9 21.55 18.51 58.46
N LEU A 10 22.03 19.38 57.57
CA LEU A 10 22.33 19.02 56.19
C LEU A 10 23.35 17.88 56.28
N ARG A 11 22.90 16.66 55.92
CA ARG A 11 23.73 15.47 56.03
C ARG A 11 25.03 15.73 55.27
N PRO A 12 26.21 15.57 55.91
CA PRO A 12 27.47 15.85 55.25
C PRO A 12 27.59 14.94 54.02
N GLY A 13 27.64 15.54 52.84
CA GLY A 13 27.82 14.82 51.59
C GLY A 13 29.21 14.19 51.52
N PHE A 14 29.33 13.10 50.77
CA PHE A 14 30.62 12.48 50.50
C PHE A 14 31.44 13.32 49.51
N ASP A 15 32.72 13.54 49.83
CA ASP A 15 33.65 14.23 48.94
C ASP A 15 33.81 13.52 47.60
N ILE A 16 33.72 14.27 46.50
CA ILE A 16 33.78 13.73 45.14
C ILE A 16 35.25 13.68 44.68
N GLN A 17 35.78 12.47 44.53
CA GLN A 17 37.13 12.22 44.02
C GLN A 17 37.10 11.73 42.57
N VAL A 18 38.18 12.02 41.81
CA VAL A 18 38.32 11.72 40.37
C VAL A 18 38.14 10.23 40.03
N ARG A 19 38.34 9.32 41.00
CA ARG A 19 38.06 7.89 40.88
C ARG A 19 37.35 7.35 42.14
N GLY A 20 36.13 7.82 42.37
CA GLY A 20 35.25 7.36 43.46
C GLY A 20 34.21 6.31 43.06
N PHE A 21 33.33 5.96 44.00
CA PHE A 21 32.14 5.14 43.74
C PHE A 21 31.09 5.90 42.92
N ASN A 22 30.20 5.18 42.24
CA ASN A 22 29.09 5.79 41.51
C ASN A 22 28.08 6.39 42.50
N ARG A 23 27.92 7.72 42.48
CA ARG A 23 27.00 8.46 43.35
C ARG A 23 25.57 7.89 43.36
N HIS A 24 25.06 7.42 42.23
CA HIS A 24 23.69 6.91 42.16
C HIS A 24 23.53 5.58 42.93
N GLN A 25 24.48 4.66 42.74
CA GLN A 25 24.56 3.39 43.47
C GLN A 25 24.79 3.59 44.98
N VAL A 26 25.55 4.63 45.37
CA VAL A 26 25.74 5.00 46.78
C VAL A 26 24.44 5.52 47.39
N ILE A 27 23.66 6.33 46.67
CA ILE A 27 22.35 6.82 47.13
C ILE A 27 21.36 5.66 47.27
N GLU A 28 21.23 4.81 46.25
CA GLU A 28 20.38 3.62 46.26
C GLU A 28 20.71 2.68 47.44
N HIS A 29 22.00 2.47 47.73
CA HIS A 29 22.42 1.66 48.88
C HIS A 29 22.11 2.34 50.22
N LEU A 30 22.24 3.67 50.32
CA LEU A 30 21.90 4.43 51.53
C LEU A 30 20.39 4.43 51.79
N GLU A 31 19.57 4.59 50.76
CA GLU A 31 18.11 4.49 50.86
C GLU A 31 17.69 3.10 51.35
N LEU A 32 18.29 2.04 50.80
CA LEU A 32 18.10 0.66 51.28
C LEU A 32 18.54 0.47 52.75
N LEU A 33 19.66 1.05 53.16
CA LEU A 33 20.15 0.99 54.55
C LEU A 33 19.25 1.78 55.52
N GLU A 34 18.67 2.90 55.08
CA GLU A 34 17.73 3.69 55.86
C GLU A 34 16.40 2.95 56.06
N ASP A 35 15.88 2.29 55.04
CA ASP A 35 14.67 1.47 55.17
C ASP A 35 14.91 0.21 56.01
N GLN A 36 16.09 -0.42 55.92
CA GLN A 36 16.50 -1.47 56.87
C GLN A 36 16.60 -0.95 58.31
N LEU A 37 17.17 0.23 58.52
CA LEU A 37 17.29 0.84 59.85
C LEU A 37 15.92 1.26 60.42
N ARG A 38 15.01 1.74 59.57
CA ARG A 38 13.60 2.01 59.92
C ARG A 38 12.90 0.73 60.37
N LEU A 39 13.00 -0.35 59.60
CA LEU A 39 12.40 -1.65 59.92
C LEU A 39 12.92 -2.17 61.27
N VAL A 40 14.25 -2.27 61.44
CA VAL A 40 14.86 -2.70 62.72
C VAL A 40 14.46 -1.79 63.90
N THR A 41 14.21 -0.50 63.65
CA THR A 41 13.71 0.42 64.69
C THR A 41 12.24 0.14 65.04
N ILE A 42 11.40 -0.21 64.07
CA ILE A 42 10.01 -0.65 64.30
C ILE A 42 10.00 -1.96 65.10
N ASP A 43 10.70 -2.99 64.62
CA ASP A 43 10.80 -4.31 65.25
C ASP A 43 11.27 -4.20 66.71
N ARG A 44 12.28 -3.38 66.97
CA ARG A 44 12.81 -3.11 68.32
C ARG A 44 11.77 -2.41 69.21
N ASN A 45 10.98 -1.49 68.67
CA ASN A 45 9.96 -0.77 69.42
C ASN A 45 8.75 -1.68 69.74
N GLU A 46 8.33 -2.53 68.80
CA GLU A 46 7.32 -3.57 69.02
C GLU A 46 7.79 -4.59 70.06
N ALA A 47 9.03 -5.09 69.94
CA ALA A 47 9.62 -5.97 70.94
C ALA A 47 9.72 -5.32 72.33
N ALA A 48 9.93 -4.00 72.41
CA ALA A 48 9.91 -3.26 73.67
C ALA A 48 8.49 -3.14 74.27
N GLN A 49 7.46 -2.96 73.44
CA GLN A 49 6.05 -2.98 73.85
C GLN A 49 5.65 -4.37 74.37
N LEU A 50 5.93 -5.44 73.60
CA LEU A 50 5.68 -6.83 74.02
C LEU A 50 6.39 -7.19 75.33
N ASN A 51 7.60 -6.68 75.57
CA ASN A 51 8.29 -6.85 76.85
C ASN A 51 7.65 -6.05 78.01
N SER A 52 7.00 -4.92 77.72
CA SER A 52 6.21 -4.17 78.72
C SER A 52 4.93 -4.93 79.09
N ASP A 53 4.20 -5.42 78.08
CA ASP A 53 2.94 -6.14 78.26
C ASP A 53 3.16 -7.47 78.99
N LEU A 54 4.22 -8.21 78.66
CA LEU A 54 4.62 -9.42 79.39
C LEU A 54 4.99 -9.14 80.84
N ARG A 55 5.64 -8.01 81.15
CA ARG A 55 5.93 -7.61 82.54
C ARG A 55 4.64 -7.28 83.30
N GLN A 56 3.74 -6.52 82.69
CA GLN A 56 2.44 -6.23 83.27
C GLN A 56 1.66 -7.52 83.55
N LEU A 57 1.61 -8.46 82.60
CA LEU A 57 0.99 -9.76 82.77
C LEU A 57 1.64 -10.59 83.89
N CYS A 58 2.98 -10.58 84.00
CA CYS A 58 3.69 -11.22 85.11
C CYS A 58 3.36 -10.60 86.47
N ASP A 59 3.24 -9.28 86.58
CA ASP A 59 2.92 -8.62 87.85
C ASP A 59 1.42 -8.68 88.19
N ASP A 60 0.53 -8.72 87.19
CA ASP A 60 -0.91 -8.99 87.35
C ASP A 60 -1.15 -10.44 87.81
N THR A 61 -0.45 -11.41 87.22
CA THR A 61 -0.54 -12.83 87.64
C THR A 61 0.09 -13.08 89.01
N ARG A 62 1.19 -12.40 89.37
CA ARG A 62 1.73 -12.40 90.74
C ARG A 62 0.72 -11.85 91.74
N ARG A 63 0.17 -10.65 91.52
CA ARG A 63 -0.86 -10.06 92.39
C ARG A 63 -2.11 -10.94 92.48
N GLY A 64 -2.46 -11.66 91.41
CA GLY A 64 -3.51 -12.68 91.41
C GLY A 64 -3.19 -13.91 92.28
N LEU A 65 -1.94 -14.38 92.26
CA LEU A 65 -1.46 -15.49 93.08
C LEU A 65 -1.36 -15.09 94.56
N ASP A 66 -0.80 -13.92 94.88
CA ASP A 66 -0.74 -13.39 96.25
C ASP A 66 -2.15 -13.28 96.86
N ALA A 67 -3.11 -12.74 96.09
CA ALA A 67 -4.51 -12.64 96.49
C ALA A 67 -5.21 -14.00 96.59
N ALA A 68 -4.76 -15.03 95.86
CA ALA A 68 -5.25 -16.39 95.99
C ALA A 68 -4.66 -17.08 97.25
N GLU A 69 -3.38 -16.90 97.54
CA GLU A 69 -2.76 -17.37 98.77
C GLU A 69 -3.37 -16.73 100.02
N GLU A 70 -3.65 -15.42 100.02
CA GLU A 70 -4.37 -14.77 101.11
C GLU A 70 -5.76 -15.38 101.34
N ARG A 71 -6.49 -15.71 100.26
CA ARG A 71 -7.80 -16.36 100.35
C ARG A 71 -7.67 -17.78 100.89
N LEU A 72 -6.66 -18.53 100.45
CA LEU A 72 -6.37 -19.88 100.95
C LEU A 72 -6.09 -19.83 102.46
N LYS A 73 -5.12 -19.02 102.90
CA LYS A 73 -4.74 -18.82 104.31
C LYS A 73 -5.94 -18.39 105.16
N ARG A 74 -6.83 -17.54 104.61
CA ARG A 74 -8.08 -17.11 105.27
C ARG A 74 -9.11 -18.22 105.41
N ILE A 75 -9.21 -19.13 104.43
CA ILE A 75 -10.07 -20.33 104.48
C ILE A 75 -9.49 -21.34 105.48
N GLU A 76 -8.18 -21.58 105.46
CA GLU A 76 -7.46 -22.44 106.42
C GLU A 76 -7.60 -21.92 107.87
N SER A 77 -7.61 -20.60 108.06
CA SER A 77 -7.86 -19.98 109.37
C SER A 77 -9.34 -19.88 109.76
N SER A 78 -10.28 -20.32 108.92
CA SER A 78 -11.71 -20.16 109.18
C SER A 78 -12.30 -21.41 109.83
N ASP A 79 -12.92 -21.24 111.00
CA ASP A 79 -13.47 -22.33 111.83
C ASP A 79 -14.70 -23.04 111.22
N THR A 80 -15.01 -22.80 109.94
CA THR A 80 -15.99 -23.61 109.19
C THR A 80 -15.35 -24.92 108.76
N GLY A 81 -15.27 -25.85 109.71
CA GLY A 81 -14.43 -27.06 109.67
C GLY A 81 -14.41 -27.83 108.34
N LEU A 82 -13.21 -28.32 108.00
CA LEU A 82 -12.83 -28.87 106.70
C LEU A 82 -13.90 -29.79 106.04
N PRO A 83 -14.55 -30.76 106.72
CA PRO A 83 -15.55 -31.63 106.08
C PRO A 83 -16.71 -30.87 105.43
N ALA A 84 -17.21 -29.82 106.08
CA ALA A 84 -18.32 -29.01 105.59
C ALA A 84 -17.89 -27.99 104.51
N ALA A 85 -16.59 -27.70 104.39
CA ALA A 85 -16.02 -26.99 103.25
C ALA A 85 -15.87 -27.96 102.05
N SER A 86 -15.24 -29.11 102.25
CA SER A 86 -15.01 -30.13 101.20
C SER A 86 -16.30 -30.60 100.54
N GLN A 87 -17.37 -30.87 101.29
CA GLN A 87 -18.64 -31.29 100.70
C GLN A 87 -19.27 -30.20 99.81
N ARG A 88 -19.14 -28.92 100.19
CA ARG A 88 -19.62 -27.79 99.36
C ARG A 88 -18.77 -27.61 98.10
N VAL A 89 -17.45 -27.82 98.19
CA VAL A 89 -16.56 -27.81 97.03
C VAL A 89 -16.87 -28.97 96.07
N GLN A 90 -17.12 -30.18 96.57
CA GLN A 90 -17.52 -31.32 95.73
C GLN A 90 -18.87 -31.11 95.06
N ASN A 91 -19.89 -30.61 95.78
CA ASN A 91 -21.18 -30.26 95.16
C ASN A 91 -21.03 -29.15 94.10
N MET A 92 -20.19 -28.14 94.35
CA MET A 92 -19.92 -27.06 93.39
C MET A 92 -19.16 -27.56 92.16
N LEU A 93 -18.24 -28.52 92.31
CA LEU A 93 -17.59 -29.21 91.19
C LEU A 93 -18.59 -30.01 90.36
N SER A 94 -19.48 -30.80 90.98
CA SER A 94 -20.54 -31.53 90.25
C SER A 94 -21.42 -30.59 89.43
N ILE A 95 -21.88 -29.49 90.03
CA ILE A 95 -22.68 -28.47 89.33
C ILE A 95 -21.90 -27.81 88.19
N ALA A 96 -20.61 -27.51 88.39
CA ALA A 96 -19.76 -26.94 87.35
C ALA A 96 -19.48 -27.93 86.20
N GLU A 97 -19.31 -29.22 86.48
CA GLU A 97 -19.14 -30.28 85.49
C GLU A 97 -20.43 -30.49 84.67
N GLU A 98 -21.60 -30.50 85.33
CA GLU A 98 -22.91 -30.52 84.68
C GLU A 98 -23.11 -29.28 83.79
N GLU A 99 -22.85 -28.07 84.30
CA GLU A 99 -23.03 -26.83 83.55
C GLU A 99 -22.07 -26.74 82.36
N VAL A 100 -20.79 -27.12 82.53
CA VAL A 100 -19.81 -27.27 81.44
C VAL A 100 -20.29 -28.29 80.39
N GLN A 101 -20.94 -29.38 80.80
CA GLN A 101 -21.48 -30.35 79.85
C GLN A 101 -22.69 -29.78 79.08
N THR A 102 -23.62 -29.06 79.74
CA THR A 102 -24.71 -28.38 79.03
C THR A 102 -24.21 -27.31 78.06
N LEU A 103 -23.14 -26.58 78.42
CA LEU A 103 -22.47 -25.61 77.56
C LEU A 103 -21.83 -26.28 76.33
N ARG A 104 -21.14 -27.42 76.51
CA ARG A 104 -20.59 -28.22 75.40
C ARG A 104 -21.68 -28.70 74.45
N ASP A 105 -22.78 -29.23 74.96
CA ASP A 105 -23.86 -29.75 74.12
C ASP A 105 -24.70 -28.63 73.48
N ARG A 106 -24.78 -27.45 74.11
CA ARG A 106 -25.29 -26.23 73.46
C ARG A 106 -24.37 -25.78 72.32
N ALA A 107 -23.06 -25.71 72.56
CA ALA A 107 -22.08 -25.30 71.55
C ALA A 107 -22.03 -26.26 70.35
N ARG A 108 -22.11 -27.58 70.59
CA ARG A 108 -22.25 -28.61 69.54
C ARG A 108 -23.47 -28.36 68.65
N ARG A 109 -24.66 -28.23 69.24
CA ARG A 109 -25.90 -27.94 68.49
C ARG A 109 -25.83 -26.62 67.73
N GLN A 110 -25.22 -25.58 68.31
CA GLN A 110 -25.02 -24.30 67.59
C GLN A 110 -24.05 -24.47 66.41
N ALA A 111 -22.95 -25.22 66.56
CA ALA A 111 -22.02 -25.51 65.46
C ALA A 111 -22.66 -26.38 64.37
N GLU A 112 -23.50 -27.35 64.73
CA GLU A 112 -24.27 -28.18 63.79
C GLU A 112 -25.28 -27.33 62.99
N ILE A 113 -26.00 -26.41 63.66
CA ILE A 113 -26.91 -25.46 63.00
C ILE A 113 -26.14 -24.55 62.04
N ILE A 114 -25.05 -23.91 62.50
CA ILE A 114 -24.23 -22.98 61.68
C ILE A 114 -23.61 -23.72 60.48
N ARG A 115 -23.13 -24.95 60.66
CA ARG A 115 -22.62 -25.75 59.54
C ARG A 115 -23.75 -26.13 58.58
N GLY A 116 -24.93 -26.47 59.11
CA GLY A 116 -26.12 -26.77 58.32
C GLY A 116 -26.56 -25.59 57.43
N THR A 117 -26.66 -24.38 57.99
CA THR A 117 -27.04 -23.18 57.22
C THR A 117 -25.96 -22.79 56.22
N ALA A 118 -24.68 -22.81 56.60
CA ALA A 118 -23.58 -22.55 55.67
C ALA A 118 -23.51 -23.60 54.53
N GLU A 119 -23.82 -24.87 54.82
CA GLU A 119 -23.93 -25.93 53.82
C GLU A 119 -25.14 -25.74 52.87
N THR A 120 -26.26 -25.15 53.31
CA THR A 120 -27.39 -24.84 52.43
C THR A 120 -27.12 -23.58 51.60
N GLU A 121 -26.67 -22.49 52.23
CA GLU A 121 -26.32 -21.23 51.57
C GLU A 121 -25.25 -21.45 50.49
N ALA A 122 -24.23 -22.26 50.76
CA ALA A 122 -23.21 -22.60 49.77
C ALA A 122 -23.78 -23.39 48.57
N ARG A 123 -24.74 -24.30 48.79
CA ARG A 123 -25.40 -25.05 47.71
C ARG A 123 -26.32 -24.15 46.86
N GLU A 124 -27.02 -23.22 47.51
CA GLU A 124 -27.88 -22.23 46.84
C GLU A 124 -27.05 -21.28 45.97
N LEU A 125 -25.95 -20.72 46.51
CA LEU A 125 -25.02 -19.87 45.76
C LEU A 125 -24.34 -20.60 44.58
N ILE A 126 -23.97 -21.88 44.74
CA ILE A 126 -23.47 -22.70 43.63
C ILE A 126 -24.56 -22.90 42.56
N GLY A 127 -25.79 -23.24 42.97
CA GLY A 127 -26.92 -23.40 42.06
C GLY A 127 -27.39 -22.09 41.39
N GLU A 128 -27.09 -20.93 41.96
CA GLU A 128 -27.25 -19.62 41.32
C GLU A 128 -26.14 -19.34 40.30
N ALA A 129 -24.88 -19.55 40.69
CA ALA A 129 -23.73 -19.38 39.80
C ALA A 129 -23.78 -20.31 38.59
N GLU A 130 -24.22 -21.57 38.76
CA GLU A 130 -24.41 -22.53 37.67
C GLU A 130 -25.53 -22.12 36.71
N ARG A 131 -26.65 -21.58 37.22
CA ARG A 131 -27.74 -21.05 36.39
C ARG A 131 -27.31 -19.83 35.59
N ALA A 132 -26.74 -18.82 36.25
CA ALA A 132 -26.23 -17.62 35.58
C ALA A 132 -25.16 -17.96 34.54
N ALA A 133 -24.26 -18.91 34.84
CA ALA A 133 -23.28 -19.40 33.86
C ALA A 133 -23.89 -20.26 32.75
N GLY A 134 -25.08 -20.84 32.94
CA GLY A 134 -25.86 -21.49 31.89
C GLY A 134 -26.53 -20.46 30.97
N GLU A 135 -27.21 -19.48 31.55
CA GLU A 135 -27.87 -18.36 30.87
C GLU A 135 -26.88 -17.58 30.00
N LEU A 136 -25.75 -17.13 30.56
CA LEU A 136 -24.69 -16.44 29.81
C LEU A 136 -24.08 -17.28 28.67
N ARG A 137 -23.99 -18.61 28.82
CA ARG A 137 -23.52 -19.50 27.73
C ARG A 137 -24.54 -19.57 26.61
N ASN A 138 -25.82 -19.64 26.93
CA ASN A 138 -26.91 -19.65 25.94
C ASN A 138 -26.92 -18.32 25.18
N GLU A 139 -26.93 -17.17 25.86
CA GLU A 139 -26.86 -15.84 25.26
C GLU A 139 -25.63 -15.67 24.34
N CYS A 140 -24.46 -16.12 24.79
CA CYS A 140 -23.25 -16.12 23.96
C CYS A 140 -23.40 -17.00 22.72
N SER A 141 -24.04 -18.18 22.83
CA SER A 141 -24.24 -19.09 21.70
C SER A 141 -25.22 -18.53 20.66
N GLU A 142 -26.30 -17.87 21.12
CA GLU A 142 -27.27 -17.20 20.26
C GLU A 142 -26.62 -16.00 19.54
N LEU A 143 -25.88 -15.16 20.27
CA LEU A 143 -25.16 -14.02 19.69
C LEU A 143 -24.10 -14.45 18.66
N VAL A 144 -23.39 -15.56 18.90
CA VAL A 144 -22.46 -16.13 17.92
C VAL A 144 -23.21 -16.63 16.67
N ALA A 145 -24.31 -17.37 16.84
CA ALA A 145 -25.12 -17.85 15.72
C ALA A 145 -25.70 -16.71 14.87
N ASP A 146 -26.14 -15.62 15.50
CA ASP A 146 -26.65 -14.42 14.81
C ASP A 146 -25.53 -13.68 14.04
N VAL A 147 -24.34 -13.55 14.64
CA VAL A 147 -23.16 -12.97 13.97
C VAL A 147 -22.73 -13.82 12.78
N GLU A 148 -22.72 -15.15 12.92
CA GLU A 148 -22.41 -16.07 11.81
C GLU A 148 -23.47 -16.03 10.70
N SER A 149 -24.76 -16.02 11.06
CA SER A 149 -25.88 -15.87 10.13
C SER A 149 -25.78 -14.55 9.34
N ARG A 150 -25.54 -13.44 10.03
CA ARG A 150 -25.34 -12.11 9.42
C ARG A 150 -24.11 -12.07 8.52
N ARG A 151 -23.00 -12.69 8.93
CA ARG A 151 -21.77 -12.82 8.14
C ARG A 151 -21.98 -13.66 6.89
N ALA A 152 -22.65 -14.80 7.00
CA ALA A 152 -23.00 -15.66 5.86
C ALA A 152 -23.93 -14.96 4.86
N ARG A 153 -24.90 -14.17 5.35
CA ARG A 153 -25.73 -13.32 4.51
C ARG A 153 -24.91 -12.25 3.78
N LEU A 154 -24.06 -11.51 4.50
CA LEU A 154 -23.21 -10.46 3.92
C LEU A 154 -22.28 -11.01 2.82
N HIS A 155 -21.66 -12.17 3.04
CA HIS A 155 -20.85 -12.83 2.01
C HIS A 155 -21.66 -13.19 0.77
N ARG A 156 -22.83 -13.84 0.92
CA ARG A 156 -23.72 -14.16 -0.23
C ARG A 156 -24.12 -12.91 -1.02
N GLU A 157 -24.48 -11.82 -0.34
CA GLU A 157 -24.79 -10.55 -0.99
C GLU A 157 -23.57 -9.95 -1.72
N HIS A 158 -22.35 -10.12 -1.17
CA HIS A 158 -21.11 -9.67 -1.81
C HIS A 158 -20.75 -10.50 -3.04
N ASP A 159 -20.87 -11.83 -2.96
CA ASP A 159 -20.59 -12.75 -4.06
C ASP A 159 -21.58 -12.55 -5.22
N GLN A 160 -22.86 -12.34 -4.91
CA GLN A 160 -23.88 -11.95 -5.90
C GLN A 160 -23.50 -10.65 -6.59
N LYS A 161 -23.20 -9.57 -5.84
CA LYS A 161 -22.79 -8.27 -6.41
C LYS A 161 -21.51 -8.41 -7.26
N ALA A 162 -20.53 -9.22 -6.82
CA ALA A 162 -19.30 -9.48 -7.57
C ALA A 162 -19.53 -10.30 -8.85
N SER A 163 -20.45 -11.28 -8.83
CA SER A 163 -20.86 -12.05 -10.02
C SER A 163 -21.60 -11.17 -11.03
N ASP A 164 -22.51 -10.32 -10.55
CA ASP A 164 -23.24 -9.33 -11.34
C ASP A 164 -22.30 -8.35 -12.05
N LEU A 165 -21.33 -7.79 -11.32
CA LEU A 165 -20.35 -6.85 -11.88
C LEU A 165 -19.47 -7.52 -12.95
N ARG A 166 -18.94 -8.73 -12.70
CA ARG A 166 -18.19 -9.51 -13.70
C ARG A 166 -19.05 -9.81 -14.94
N SER A 167 -20.33 -10.14 -14.75
CA SER A 167 -21.27 -10.43 -15.83
C SER A 167 -21.59 -9.20 -16.69
N ARG A 168 -21.78 -8.03 -16.05
CA ARG A 168 -21.97 -6.75 -16.74
C ARG A 168 -20.71 -6.32 -17.49
N GLU A 169 -19.54 -6.45 -16.87
CA GLU A 169 -18.25 -6.16 -17.50
C GLU A 169 -18.01 -7.06 -18.72
N HIS A 170 -18.25 -8.37 -18.62
CA HIS A 170 -18.08 -9.30 -19.74
C HIS A 170 -18.97 -8.92 -20.93
N ARG A 171 -20.26 -8.61 -20.67
CA ARG A 171 -21.20 -8.12 -21.70
C ARG A 171 -20.73 -6.82 -22.34
N LEU A 172 -20.25 -5.85 -21.54
CA LEU A 172 -19.73 -4.58 -22.05
C LEU A 172 -18.48 -4.80 -22.93
N ARG A 173 -17.50 -5.59 -22.47
CA ARG A 173 -16.30 -5.96 -23.23
C ARG A 173 -16.65 -6.70 -24.54
N GLN A 174 -17.69 -7.54 -24.53
CA GLN A 174 -18.19 -8.23 -25.72
C GLN A 174 -18.87 -7.26 -26.70
N ASN A 175 -19.71 -6.35 -26.22
CA ASN A 175 -20.36 -5.34 -27.05
C ASN A 175 -19.34 -4.41 -27.71
N ILE A 176 -18.39 -3.85 -26.94
CA ILE A 176 -17.30 -3.00 -27.47
C ILE A 176 -16.51 -3.74 -28.56
N ARG A 177 -16.17 -5.02 -28.35
CA ARG A 177 -15.49 -5.85 -29.36
C ARG A 177 -16.33 -6.05 -30.62
N ASN A 178 -17.65 -6.21 -30.48
CA ASN A 178 -18.56 -6.41 -31.62
C ASN A 178 -18.74 -5.12 -32.43
N GLU A 179 -18.91 -3.96 -31.79
CA GLU A 179 -19.00 -2.68 -32.49
C GLU A 179 -17.66 -2.30 -33.15
N TYR A 180 -16.52 -2.50 -32.47
CA TYR A 180 -15.19 -2.30 -33.06
C TYR A 180 -14.95 -3.19 -34.29
N LYS A 181 -15.42 -4.44 -34.25
CA LYS A 181 -15.37 -5.32 -35.43
C LYS A 181 -16.22 -4.76 -36.58
N ARG A 182 -17.44 -4.28 -36.31
CA ARG A 182 -18.32 -3.69 -37.33
C ARG A 182 -17.68 -2.46 -37.97
N THR A 183 -17.22 -1.50 -37.17
CA THR A 183 -16.62 -0.25 -37.69
C THR A 183 -15.33 -0.52 -38.46
N MET A 184 -14.53 -1.51 -38.05
CA MET A 184 -13.38 -1.96 -38.84
C MET A 184 -13.80 -2.61 -40.16
N THR A 185 -14.84 -3.46 -40.18
CA THR A 185 -15.31 -4.06 -41.44
C THR A 185 -15.95 -3.05 -42.40
N THR A 186 -16.62 -2.00 -41.92
CA THR A 186 -17.15 -0.94 -42.79
C THR A 186 -16.02 -0.07 -43.34
N ALA A 187 -15.09 0.38 -42.48
CA ALA A 187 -13.93 1.17 -42.92
C ALA A 187 -13.01 0.39 -43.90
N GLN A 188 -12.89 -0.93 -43.73
CA GLN A 188 -12.19 -1.79 -44.70
C GLN A 188 -12.93 -1.85 -46.04
N ALA A 189 -14.25 -2.06 -46.05
CA ALA A 189 -15.03 -2.07 -47.29
C ALA A 189 -15.01 -0.72 -48.01
N GLU A 190 -15.09 0.39 -47.27
CA GLU A 190 -14.98 1.75 -47.80
C GLU A 190 -13.58 1.98 -48.44
N ALA A 191 -12.51 1.57 -47.76
CA ALA A 191 -11.15 1.64 -48.28
C ALA A 191 -10.96 0.77 -49.54
N ASP A 192 -11.49 -0.46 -49.55
CA ASP A 192 -11.45 -1.35 -50.71
C ASP A 192 -12.23 -0.76 -51.90
N THR A 193 -13.36 -0.10 -51.69
CA THR A 193 -14.07 0.61 -52.77
C THR A 193 -13.28 1.79 -53.32
N LEU A 194 -12.64 2.60 -52.45
CA LEU A 194 -11.81 3.72 -52.87
C LEU A 194 -10.57 3.25 -53.66
N ILE A 195 -9.97 2.13 -53.26
CA ILE A 195 -8.86 1.47 -53.96
C ILE A 195 -9.34 0.90 -55.32
N ALA A 196 -10.55 0.36 -55.40
CA ALA A 196 -11.12 -0.11 -56.66
C ALA A 196 -11.40 1.04 -57.64
N ASP A 197 -11.97 2.15 -57.17
CA ASP A 197 -12.32 3.30 -58.03
C ASP A 197 -11.10 4.11 -58.46
N THR A 198 -10.11 4.31 -57.58
CA THR A 198 -8.82 4.91 -57.99
C THR A 198 -8.08 4.04 -59.02
N ARG A 199 -8.11 2.71 -58.89
CA ARG A 199 -7.57 1.79 -59.91
C ARG A 199 -8.31 1.86 -61.24
N ARG A 200 -9.65 2.00 -61.22
CA ARG A 200 -10.46 2.21 -62.44
C ARG A 200 -10.05 3.50 -63.15
N GLN A 201 -10.01 4.61 -62.42
CA GLN A 201 -9.62 5.91 -62.96
C GLN A 201 -8.19 5.89 -63.53
N CYS A 202 -7.22 5.27 -62.84
CA CYS A 202 -5.87 5.10 -63.39
C CYS A 202 -5.91 4.32 -64.72
N GLY A 203 -6.62 3.18 -64.77
CA GLY A 203 -6.75 2.39 -66.00
C GLY A 203 -7.49 3.12 -67.14
N GLU A 204 -8.39 4.05 -66.83
CA GLU A 204 -9.05 4.92 -67.80
C GLU A 204 -8.09 5.98 -68.37
N TRP A 205 -7.31 6.64 -67.51
CA TRP A 205 -6.25 7.58 -67.94
C TRP A 205 -5.11 6.88 -68.70
N ASP A 206 -4.69 5.69 -68.28
CA ASP A 206 -3.69 4.86 -68.97
C ASP A 206 -4.21 4.47 -70.38
N ALA A 207 -5.48 4.09 -70.49
CA ALA A 207 -6.11 3.77 -71.77
C ALA A 207 -6.31 5.00 -72.68
N GLU A 208 -6.60 6.19 -72.12
CA GLU A 208 -6.70 7.43 -72.88
C GLU A 208 -5.33 7.91 -73.37
N THR A 209 -4.31 7.89 -72.51
CA THR A 209 -2.95 8.29 -72.87
C THR A 209 -2.33 7.36 -73.92
N GLU A 210 -2.55 6.04 -73.85
CA GLU A 210 -2.13 5.13 -74.93
C GLU A 210 -2.95 5.32 -76.23
N ARG A 211 -4.25 5.66 -76.17
CA ARG A 211 -5.02 6.05 -77.38
C ARG A 211 -4.43 7.30 -78.04
N LEU A 212 -4.15 8.34 -77.25
CA LEU A 212 -3.54 9.59 -77.75
C LEU A 212 -2.13 9.34 -78.30
N ARG A 213 -1.34 8.48 -77.65
CA ARG A 213 -0.02 8.04 -78.13
C ARG A 213 -0.11 7.32 -79.46
N LEU A 214 -1.04 6.39 -79.63
CA LEU A 214 -1.24 5.67 -80.89
C LEU A 214 -1.69 6.61 -82.02
N ALA A 215 -2.65 7.50 -81.75
CA ALA A 215 -3.09 8.52 -82.72
C ALA A 215 -1.94 9.46 -83.13
N ALA A 216 -1.12 9.92 -82.18
CA ALA A 216 0.06 10.74 -82.48
C ALA A 216 1.09 9.98 -83.33
N MET A 217 1.31 8.69 -83.07
CA MET A 217 2.18 7.83 -83.89
C MET A 217 1.63 7.61 -85.31
N GLU A 218 0.31 7.54 -85.48
CA GLU A 218 -0.34 7.49 -86.79
C GLU A 218 -0.24 8.82 -87.55
N GLU A 219 -0.47 9.96 -86.88
CA GLU A 219 -0.19 11.29 -87.44
C GLU A 219 1.27 11.43 -87.89
N ILE A 220 2.23 10.95 -87.09
CA ILE A 220 3.66 10.98 -87.43
C ILE A 220 3.92 10.15 -88.69
N ARG A 221 3.35 8.94 -88.81
CA ARG A 221 3.47 8.10 -90.02
C ARG A 221 2.88 8.78 -91.26
N VAL A 222 1.70 9.39 -91.14
CA VAL A 222 1.06 10.14 -92.25
C VAL A 222 1.91 11.34 -92.67
N LYS A 223 2.46 12.08 -91.71
CA LYS A 223 3.37 13.21 -91.98
C LYS A 223 4.70 12.75 -92.59
N GLN A 224 5.25 11.61 -92.16
CA GLN A 224 6.44 10.99 -92.76
C GLN A 224 6.18 10.59 -94.22
N LEU A 225 5.12 9.82 -94.50
CA LEU A 225 4.72 9.46 -95.86
C LEU A 225 4.52 10.70 -96.74
N ARG A 226 3.87 11.75 -96.21
CA ARG A 226 3.68 13.00 -96.96
C ARG A 226 4.99 13.76 -97.21
N LEU A 227 5.97 13.69 -96.30
CA LEU A 227 7.31 14.22 -96.53
C LEU A 227 8.10 13.39 -97.54
N GLU A 228 7.87 12.07 -97.62
CA GLU A 228 8.46 11.19 -98.64
C GLU A 228 7.85 11.43 -100.02
N GLU A 229 6.54 11.63 -100.13
CA GLU A 229 5.85 12.10 -101.34
C GLU A 229 6.38 13.46 -101.81
N LEU A 230 6.53 14.43 -100.90
CA LEU A 230 7.09 15.75 -101.22
C LEU A 230 8.57 15.66 -101.63
N ARG A 231 9.36 14.83 -100.94
CA ARG A 231 10.79 14.59 -101.27
C ARG A 231 10.93 13.96 -102.65
N THR A 232 10.16 12.92 -102.96
CA THR A 232 10.19 12.25 -104.27
C THR A 232 9.68 13.16 -105.39
N SER A 233 8.65 13.97 -105.12
CA SER A 233 8.18 15.02 -106.04
C SER A 233 9.25 16.09 -106.31
N VAL A 234 9.92 16.61 -105.27
CA VAL A 234 11.00 17.59 -105.41
C VAL A 234 12.22 16.99 -106.12
N LEU A 235 12.58 15.74 -105.85
CA LEU A 235 13.64 15.04 -106.58
C LEU A 235 13.27 14.87 -108.06
N ALA A 236 12.05 14.44 -108.39
CA ALA A 236 11.59 14.35 -109.77
C ALA A 236 11.53 15.71 -110.48
N ALA A 237 11.17 16.78 -109.76
CA ALA A 237 11.21 18.15 -110.27
C ALA A 237 12.66 18.63 -110.52
N MET A 238 13.60 18.28 -109.63
CA MET A 238 15.03 18.56 -109.83
C MET A 238 15.65 17.72 -110.95
N ASP A 239 15.27 16.45 -111.11
CA ASP A 239 15.70 15.63 -112.25
C ASP A 239 15.14 16.16 -113.58
N ASN A 240 13.92 16.67 -113.60
CA ASN A 240 13.34 17.30 -114.78
C ASN A 240 13.97 18.68 -115.08
N ALA A 241 14.20 19.51 -114.05
CA ALA A 241 14.93 20.77 -114.22
C ALA A 241 16.39 20.52 -114.65
N ARG A 242 17.02 19.47 -114.14
CA ARG A 242 18.34 19.01 -114.55
C ARG A 242 18.34 18.53 -116.00
N ARG A 243 17.36 17.75 -116.44
CA ARG A 243 17.20 17.38 -117.86
C ARG A 243 17.11 18.63 -118.73
N LEU A 244 16.23 19.58 -118.41
CA LEU A 244 16.11 20.84 -119.15
C LEU A 244 17.41 21.67 -119.15
N LEU A 245 18.21 21.61 -118.08
CA LEU A 245 19.53 22.24 -118.00
C LEU A 245 20.61 21.46 -118.77
N ASP A 246 20.60 20.14 -118.77
CA ASP A 246 21.51 19.29 -119.53
C ASP A 246 21.17 19.34 -121.04
N ASP A 247 19.90 19.46 -121.41
CA ASP A 247 19.38 19.69 -122.77
C ASP A 247 19.79 21.08 -123.28
N SER A 248 19.49 22.15 -122.54
CA SER A 248 19.89 23.51 -122.93
C SER A 248 21.41 23.74 -122.86
N ALA A 249 22.12 23.02 -121.99
CA ALA A 249 23.59 22.97 -122.00
C ALA A 249 24.15 22.00 -123.04
N ALA A 250 23.33 21.20 -123.75
CA ALA A 250 23.74 20.51 -124.97
C ALA A 250 23.59 21.44 -126.18
N ASP A 251 22.46 22.14 -126.30
CA ASP A 251 22.26 23.21 -127.31
C ASP A 251 23.38 24.27 -127.23
N LEU A 252 23.73 24.71 -126.02
CA LEU A 252 24.80 25.70 -125.78
C LEU A 252 26.23 25.13 -125.88
N ARG A 253 26.43 23.81 -126.02
CA ARG A 253 27.76 23.21 -126.28
C ARG A 253 28.05 22.95 -127.77
N GLY A 254 27.17 23.42 -128.66
CA GLY A 254 27.36 23.35 -130.11
C GLY A 254 28.29 24.40 -130.73
N GLN A 255 28.81 25.38 -129.97
CA GLN A 255 29.71 26.43 -130.49
C GLN A 255 30.89 26.77 -129.55
N ASP A 256 32.06 26.23 -129.91
CA ASP A 256 33.45 26.67 -129.70
C ASP A 256 33.93 27.40 -128.42
N THR A 257 34.67 26.62 -127.61
CA THR A 257 36.02 26.91 -127.04
C THR A 257 36.28 28.01 -125.98
N ALA A 258 37.14 27.64 -125.01
CA ALA A 258 37.73 28.35 -123.87
C ALA A 258 38.77 29.46 -124.26
N PRO A 259 39.55 30.16 -123.36
CA PRO A 259 39.82 29.90 -121.93
C PRO A 259 40.13 31.11 -120.95
N SER A 260 40.51 30.80 -119.69
CA SER A 260 41.67 31.36 -118.93
C SER A 260 41.64 32.68 -118.08
N ILE A 261 41.81 32.51 -116.73
CA ILE A 261 42.64 33.29 -115.75
C ILE A 261 42.14 34.61 -115.08
N ALA A 262 42.54 34.78 -113.79
CA ALA A 262 42.44 35.93 -112.85
C ALA A 262 41.03 36.22 -112.26
N ASP A 263 40.72 36.12 -110.95
CA ASP A 263 41.40 36.41 -109.65
C ASP A 263 41.40 37.93 -109.31
N ASP A 264 41.07 38.43 -108.09
CA ASP A 264 40.79 37.81 -106.77
C ASP A 264 39.30 38.06 -106.32
N GLU A 265 38.81 38.51 -105.14
CA GLU A 265 39.33 39.13 -103.89
C GLU A 265 38.50 38.69 -102.64
N THR A 266 38.70 39.30 -101.46
CA THR A 266 38.33 38.75 -100.14
C THR A 266 36.85 38.90 -99.69
N ARG A 267 36.42 37.97 -98.82
CA ARG A 267 36.15 38.31 -97.39
C ARG A 267 35.95 37.09 -96.48
N GLN A 268 36.76 37.05 -95.42
CA GLN A 268 36.48 36.26 -94.22
C GLN A 268 35.47 37.01 -93.33
N ILE A 269 34.62 36.28 -92.62
CA ILE A 269 34.24 36.58 -91.23
C ILE A 269 34.10 35.26 -90.49
N THR A 270 34.70 35.20 -89.31
CA THR A 270 34.69 34.10 -88.35
C THR A 270 33.33 33.96 -87.68
N GLU A 271 32.93 32.72 -87.34
CA GLU A 271 32.56 32.41 -85.95
C GLU A 271 32.63 30.89 -85.68
N GLU A 272 33.23 30.53 -84.56
CA GLU A 272 33.24 29.19 -83.96
C GLU A 272 32.53 29.26 -82.59
N VAL A 273 32.21 28.10 -81.99
CA VAL A 273 31.81 27.94 -80.57
C VAL A 273 30.38 28.49 -80.25
N PRO A 274 29.64 27.97 -79.25
CA PRO A 274 29.92 26.83 -78.36
C PRO A 274 29.00 25.60 -78.55
N VAL A 275 29.51 24.45 -78.09
CA VAL A 275 28.66 23.45 -77.43
C VAL A 275 28.44 23.96 -76.01
N GLU A 276 27.22 24.40 -75.67
CA GLU A 276 26.92 24.77 -74.28
C GLU A 276 26.91 23.52 -73.39
N GLN A 277 27.91 23.44 -72.53
CA GLN A 277 27.91 22.54 -71.39
C GLN A 277 26.89 23.07 -70.39
N VAL A 278 25.80 22.34 -70.14
CA VAL A 278 24.93 22.61 -69.00
C VAL A 278 25.70 22.23 -67.74
N GLU A 279 26.42 23.19 -67.18
CA GLU A 279 27.11 23.03 -65.90
C GLU A 279 26.14 22.65 -64.79
N GLN A 280 26.66 21.92 -63.81
CA GLN A 280 25.89 21.36 -62.70
C GLN A 280 25.49 22.47 -61.73
N GLN A 281 24.40 23.17 -62.03
CA GLN A 281 23.78 24.10 -61.09
C GLN A 281 23.34 23.29 -59.85
N PRO A 282 23.89 23.55 -58.65
CA PRO A 282 23.63 22.72 -57.49
C PRO A 282 22.19 22.92 -57.03
N VAL A 283 21.36 21.88 -57.21
CA VAL A 283 19.96 21.88 -56.79
C VAL A 283 19.92 22.06 -55.27
N ARG A 284 19.62 23.28 -54.82
CA ARG A 284 19.26 23.52 -53.42
C ARG A 284 17.98 22.75 -53.14
N LEU A 285 18.08 21.75 -52.28
CA LEU A 285 16.93 21.16 -51.60
C LEU A 285 16.11 22.28 -50.94
N PRO A 286 14.77 22.25 -51.02
CA PRO A 286 13.95 23.19 -50.26
C PRO A 286 14.20 22.96 -48.77
N GLU A 287 14.37 24.06 -48.04
CA GLU A 287 14.62 24.02 -46.59
C GLU A 287 13.47 23.31 -45.87
N GLN A 288 13.80 22.41 -44.96
CA GLN A 288 12.80 21.75 -44.12
C GLN A 288 12.12 22.80 -43.25
N ARG A 289 10.79 22.92 -43.34
CA ARG A 289 10.03 23.76 -42.41
C ARG A 289 10.16 23.20 -41.00
N GLU A 290 10.76 23.97 -40.09
CA GLU A 290 10.85 23.67 -38.66
C GLU A 290 9.51 23.89 -37.92
N ASP A 291 8.39 23.48 -38.52
CA ASP A 291 7.04 23.52 -37.94
C ASP A 291 6.65 22.19 -37.25
N VAL A 292 7.64 21.46 -36.70
CA VAL A 292 7.39 20.22 -35.94
C VAL A 292 6.94 20.58 -34.52
N GLN A 293 5.69 21.03 -34.39
CA GLN A 293 5.01 21.18 -33.10
C GLN A 293 4.87 19.82 -32.43
N THR A 294 5.91 19.44 -31.67
CA THR A 294 5.97 18.19 -30.93
C THR A 294 5.06 18.31 -29.71
N TYR A 295 3.77 17.98 -29.90
CA TYR A 295 2.76 17.88 -28.84
C TYR A 295 3.14 16.78 -27.84
N THR A 296 4.03 17.14 -26.92
CA THR A 296 4.48 16.30 -25.82
C THR A 296 3.35 16.28 -24.80
N ILE A 297 2.50 15.25 -24.86
CA ILE A 297 1.39 15.07 -23.92
C ILE A 297 1.98 14.91 -22.51
N PRO A 298 1.69 15.82 -21.56
CA PRO A 298 2.14 15.64 -20.19
C PRO A 298 1.36 14.47 -19.56
N ILE A 299 2.07 13.37 -19.28
CA ILE A 299 1.50 12.28 -18.49
C ILE A 299 1.46 12.74 -17.04
N GLU A 300 0.34 13.34 -16.63
CA GLU A 300 0.05 13.64 -15.23
C GLU A 300 0.07 12.34 -14.42
N ARG A 301 1.11 12.17 -13.61
CA ARG A 301 1.20 11.05 -12.66
C ARG A 301 0.21 11.32 -11.53
N ALA A 302 -0.95 10.69 -11.60
CA ALA A 302 -1.99 10.78 -10.58
C ALA A 302 -1.42 10.55 -9.16
N HIS A 303 -1.71 11.49 -8.26
CA HIS A 303 -1.31 11.38 -6.85
C HIS A 303 -2.12 10.28 -6.15
N THR A 304 -1.57 9.05 -6.14
CA THR A 304 -2.11 7.94 -5.36
C THR A 304 -1.83 8.15 -3.87
N ASN A 305 -2.70 8.90 -3.20
CA ASN A 305 -2.73 8.98 -1.74
C ASN A 305 -3.05 7.58 -1.16
N GLY A 306 -2.16 7.03 -0.34
CA GLY A 306 -2.46 5.88 0.52
C GLY A 306 -1.45 4.73 0.50
N ALA A 307 -0.31 4.89 1.20
CA ALA A 307 0.53 3.77 1.66
C ALA A 307 1.40 4.21 2.85
N ALA A 308 0.86 4.15 4.08
CA ALA A 308 1.66 4.35 5.29
C ALA A 308 2.36 3.02 5.68
N PRO A 309 3.69 2.99 5.91
CA PRO A 309 4.37 1.77 6.34
C PRO A 309 4.13 1.50 7.84
N HIS A 310 3.52 0.37 8.17
CA HIS A 310 3.46 -0.14 9.55
C HIS A 310 4.87 -0.57 10.00
N PRO A 311 5.37 -0.12 11.17
CA PRO A 311 6.51 -0.76 11.81
C PRO A 311 6.09 -2.12 12.38
N GLY A 312 6.95 -3.14 12.20
CA GLY A 312 6.71 -4.50 12.70
C GLY A 312 6.92 -4.65 14.21
N PRO A 313 6.42 -5.74 14.83
CA PRO A 313 6.49 -5.94 16.27
C PRO A 313 7.91 -6.25 16.73
N ALA A 314 8.41 -5.49 17.71
CA ALA A 314 9.61 -5.85 18.45
C ALA A 314 9.32 -7.06 19.35
N ARG A 315 10.14 -8.12 19.26
CA ARG A 315 10.18 -9.16 20.28
C ARG A 315 10.82 -8.59 21.54
N GLN A 316 10.27 -8.93 22.70
CA GLN A 316 10.99 -8.92 23.97
C GLN A 316 11.13 -10.36 24.48
N SER A 317 12.08 -10.56 25.38
CA SER A 317 12.48 -11.83 26.00
C SER A 317 13.01 -11.55 27.39
#